data_AF-A0A1R0Z7J3-F1
#
_entry.id   AF-A0A1R0Z7J3-F1
#
_cell.length_a   1.000
_cell.length_b   1.000
_cell.length_c   1.000
_cell.angle_alpha   90.00
_cell.angle_beta   90.00
_cell.angle_gamma   90.00
#
_symmetry.space_group_name_H-M   'P 1'
#
loop_
_entity.id
_entity.type
_entity.pdbx_description
1 polymer ?
#
loop_
_entity_poly.entity_id
_entity_poly.type
_entity_poly.pdbx_seq_one_letter_code
_entity_poly.pdbx_strand_id
1 'polypeptide(L)'
;MNQKKDSRNQELKYELLNANIHRDLAQLEATIQYQQDHNWNNETLVTQKLDDAIDSIILHSGMERDKDKEDILMKMYDYMNEFKVGDETLDVNLNDKQRADYIYLGEKLRSNGWTFNVGYDTSWEIFASKVKELVTES
;
A
#
# COMPACT_ATOMS: atom_id res chain seq x y z
N MET A 1 -7.38 -31.10 -17.72
CA MET A 1 -8.28 -29.95 -17.95
C MET A 1 -8.50 -29.13 -16.67
N ASN A 2 -8.61 -29.75 -15.48
CA ASN A 2 -8.73 -29.03 -14.18
C ASN A 2 -7.49 -28.22 -13.79
N GLN A 3 -6.28 -28.79 -13.85
CA GLN A 3 -5.05 -28.09 -13.42
C GLN A 3 -4.80 -26.73 -14.12
N LYS A 4 -5.12 -26.61 -15.42
CA LYS A 4 -4.99 -25.34 -16.15
C LYS A 4 -6.02 -24.29 -15.69
N LYS A 5 -7.22 -24.72 -15.28
CA LYS A 5 -8.27 -23.85 -14.76
C LYS A 5 -7.94 -23.40 -13.34
N ASP A 6 -7.40 -24.29 -12.53
CA ASP A 6 -6.97 -24.00 -11.16
C ASP A 6 -5.79 -23.03 -11.13
N SER A 7 -4.79 -23.19 -12.01
CA SER A 7 -3.67 -22.24 -12.18
C SER A 7 -4.16 -20.83 -12.53
N ARG A 8 -5.03 -20.72 -13.55
CA ARG A 8 -5.57 -19.43 -14.00
C ARG A 8 -6.42 -18.74 -12.93
N ASN A 9 -7.17 -19.50 -12.13
CA ASN A 9 -7.93 -18.93 -11.02
C ASN A 9 -7.02 -18.38 -9.91
N GLN A 10 -5.88 -19.01 -9.65
CA GLN A 10 -4.89 -18.49 -8.70
C GLN A 10 -4.23 -17.22 -9.25
N GLU A 11 -3.83 -17.21 -10.52
CA GLU A 11 -3.30 -16.01 -11.19
C GLU A 11 -4.28 -14.84 -11.12
N LEU A 12 -5.55 -15.03 -11.47
CA LEU A 12 -6.58 -13.99 -11.38
C LEU A 12 -6.81 -13.51 -9.94
N LYS A 13 -6.70 -14.41 -8.96
CA LYS A 13 -6.78 -14.03 -7.54
C LYS A 13 -5.61 -13.11 -7.16
N TYR A 14 -4.40 -13.44 -7.60
CA TYR A 14 -3.22 -12.60 -7.36
C TYR A 14 -3.34 -11.24 -8.02
N GLU A 15 -3.75 -11.21 -9.29
CA GLU A 15 -3.95 -9.96 -10.01
C GLU A 15 -4.95 -9.05 -9.30
N LEU A 16 -6.05 -9.62 -8.78
CA LEU A 16 -7.06 -8.87 -8.03
C LEU A 16 -6.51 -8.35 -6.68
N LEU A 17 -5.78 -9.17 -5.93
CA LEU A 17 -5.21 -8.78 -4.65
C LEU A 17 -4.12 -7.70 -4.82
N ASN A 18 -3.27 -7.85 -5.85
CA ASN A 18 -2.28 -6.84 -6.23
C ASN A 18 -2.94 -5.53 -6.67
N ALA A 19 -4.04 -5.60 -7.43
CA ALA A 19 -4.81 -4.43 -7.84
C ALA A 19 -5.41 -3.67 -6.66
N ASN A 20 -5.91 -4.39 -5.64
CA ASN A 20 -6.43 -3.77 -4.41
C ASN A 20 -5.34 -3.01 -3.66
N ILE A 21 -4.19 -3.65 -3.40
CA ILE A 21 -3.05 -2.99 -2.74
C ILE A 21 -2.61 -1.76 -3.55
N HIS A 22 -2.50 -1.89 -4.88
CA HIS A 22 -2.12 -0.78 -5.74
C HIS A 22 -3.11 0.39 -5.64
N ARG A 23 -4.42 0.10 -5.71
CA ARG A 23 -5.48 1.11 -5.59
C ARG A 23 -5.36 1.84 -4.25
N ASP A 24 -5.22 1.11 -3.15
CA ASP A 24 -5.25 1.70 -1.81
C ASP A 24 -3.99 2.56 -1.56
N LEU A 25 -2.82 2.12 -2.05
CA LEU A 25 -1.62 2.96 -2.04
C LEU A 25 -1.75 4.22 -2.92
N ALA A 26 -2.35 4.10 -4.11
CA ALA A 26 -2.59 5.27 -4.96
C ALA A 26 -3.60 6.25 -4.33
N GLN A 27 -4.60 5.74 -3.60
CA GLN A 27 -5.51 6.59 -2.82
C GLN A 27 -4.79 7.29 -1.68
N LEU A 28 -3.92 6.58 -0.95
CA LEU A 28 -3.10 7.16 0.12
C LEU A 28 -2.19 8.26 -0.42
N GLU A 29 -1.47 8.02 -1.51
CA GLU A 29 -0.61 8.99 -2.18
C GLU A 29 -1.38 10.26 -2.58
N ALA A 30 -2.52 10.08 -3.27
CA ALA A 30 -3.38 11.20 -3.67
C ALA A 30 -3.94 11.98 -2.47
N THR A 31 -4.26 11.27 -1.38
CA THR A 31 -4.81 11.88 -0.15
C THR A 31 -3.75 12.70 0.57
N ILE A 32 -2.53 12.18 0.67
CA ILE A 32 -1.38 12.91 1.23
C ILE A 32 -1.13 14.19 0.43
N GLN A 33 -1.11 14.11 -0.90
CA GLN A 33 -0.94 15.30 -1.75
C GLN A 33 -2.06 16.32 -1.53
N TYR A 34 -3.31 15.86 -1.52
CA TYR A 34 -4.45 16.73 -1.29
C TYR A 34 -4.36 17.45 0.06
N GLN A 35 -3.95 16.74 1.12
CA GLN A 35 -3.78 17.36 2.44
C GLN A 35 -2.64 18.39 2.47
N GLN A 36 -1.53 18.14 1.77
CA GLN A 36 -0.48 19.16 1.60
C GLN A 36 -1.02 20.44 0.94
N ASP A 37 -1.80 20.29 -0.14
CA ASP A 37 -2.35 21.42 -0.89
C ASP A 37 -3.44 22.19 -0.10
N HIS A 38 -4.01 21.59 0.95
CA HIS A 38 -5.13 22.13 1.73
C HIS A 38 -4.78 22.35 3.20
N ASN A 39 -3.49 22.50 3.53
CA ASN A 39 -2.99 22.77 4.88
C ASN A 39 -3.49 21.76 5.94
N TRP A 40 -3.53 20.47 5.59
CA TRP A 40 -3.87 19.39 6.52
C TRP A 40 -5.23 19.57 7.21
N ASN A 41 -6.25 19.95 6.45
CA ASN A 41 -7.59 20.21 6.97
C ASN A 41 -8.37 18.95 7.41
N ASN A 42 -7.91 17.76 7.04
CA ASN A 42 -8.49 16.47 7.41
C ASN A 42 -7.40 15.40 7.52
N GLU A 43 -6.69 15.43 8.63
CA GLU A 43 -5.56 14.55 8.92
C GLU A 43 -5.99 13.11 9.18
N THR A 44 -7.16 12.92 9.81
CA THR A 44 -7.80 11.62 10.01
C THR A 44 -7.97 10.85 8.71
N LEU A 45 -8.26 11.51 7.59
CA LEU A 45 -8.41 10.83 6.31
C LEU A 45 -7.09 10.17 5.85
N VAL A 46 -5.93 10.77 6.15
CA VAL A 46 -4.63 10.21 5.78
C VAL A 46 -4.37 8.92 6.54
N THR A 47 -4.66 8.90 7.85
CA THR A 47 -4.48 7.71 8.68
C THR A 47 -5.42 6.59 8.26
N GLN A 48 -6.69 6.91 7.94
CA GLN A 48 -7.65 5.94 7.40
C GLN A 48 -7.18 5.32 6.09
N LYS A 49 -6.56 6.10 5.20
CA LYS A 49 -6.02 5.58 3.94
C LYS A 49 -4.75 4.75 4.12
N LEU A 50 -3.96 5.02 5.16
CA LEU A 50 -2.88 4.14 5.55
C LEU A 50 -3.43 2.79 6.06
N ASP A 51 -4.46 2.81 6.90
CA ASP A 51 -5.12 1.61 7.40
C ASP A 51 -5.72 0.77 6.26
N ASP A 52 -6.44 1.39 5.31
CA ASP A 52 -6.98 0.71 4.13
C ASP A 52 -5.87 -0.05 3.36
N ALA A 53 -4.70 0.59 3.16
CA ALA A 53 -3.58 -0.03 2.48
C ALA A 53 -2.98 -1.20 3.28
N ILE A 54 -2.84 -1.04 4.59
CA ILE A 54 -2.35 -2.09 5.50
C ILE A 54 -3.31 -3.30 5.49
N ASP A 55 -4.62 -3.06 5.57
CA ASP A 55 -5.63 -4.13 5.55
C ASP A 55 -5.60 -4.93 4.24
N SER A 56 -5.42 -4.25 3.11
CA SER A 56 -5.25 -4.92 1.81
C SER A 56 -3.98 -5.79 1.76
N ILE A 57 -2.88 -5.35 2.38
CA ILE A 57 -1.64 -6.15 2.49
C ILE A 57 -1.86 -7.36 3.39
N ILE A 58 -2.48 -7.19 4.57
CA ILE A 58 -2.81 -8.28 5.50
C ILE A 58 -3.71 -9.31 4.83
N LEU A 59 -4.75 -8.86 4.11
CA LEU A 59 -5.67 -9.73 3.39
C LEU A 59 -4.94 -10.59 2.36
N HIS A 60 -4.04 -9.99 1.57
CA HIS A 60 -3.25 -10.72 0.60
C HIS A 60 -2.31 -11.72 1.31
N SER A 61 -1.57 -11.29 2.32
CA SER A 61 -0.64 -12.13 3.06
C SER A 61 -1.33 -13.34 3.70
N GLY A 62 -2.48 -13.13 4.37
CA GLY A 62 -3.24 -14.22 4.99
C GLY A 62 -3.86 -15.23 4.00
N MET A 63 -3.86 -14.88 2.70
CA MET A 63 -4.35 -15.73 1.63
C MET A 63 -3.23 -16.40 0.82
N GLU A 64 -1.97 -16.06 1.10
CA GLU A 64 -0.79 -16.57 0.44
C GLU A 64 -0.37 -17.92 1.03
N ARG A 65 0.10 -18.83 0.17
CA ARG A 65 0.61 -20.16 0.53
C ARG A 65 2.09 -20.33 0.19
N ASP A 66 2.60 -19.48 -0.68
CA ASP A 66 4.01 -19.39 -1.03
C ASP A 66 4.74 -18.49 -0.02
N LYS A 67 5.67 -19.08 0.73
CA LYS A 67 6.34 -18.39 1.84
C LYS A 67 7.18 -17.20 1.38
N ASP A 68 7.80 -17.30 0.21
CA ASP A 68 8.65 -16.22 -0.31
C ASP A 68 7.79 -15.00 -0.70
N LYS A 69 6.58 -15.25 -1.19
CA LYS A 69 5.62 -14.20 -1.51
C LYS A 69 5.05 -13.55 -0.26
N GLU A 70 4.69 -14.37 0.73
CA GLU A 70 4.24 -13.90 2.04
C GLU A 70 5.31 -12.99 2.68
N ASP A 71 6.58 -13.38 2.64
CA ASP A 71 7.68 -12.59 3.20
C ASP A 71 7.84 -11.22 2.51
N ILE A 72 7.57 -11.12 1.22
CA ILE A 72 7.57 -9.84 0.49
C ILE A 72 6.41 -8.96 0.96
N LEU A 73 5.21 -9.53 1.12
CA LEU A 73 4.04 -8.82 1.62
C LEU A 73 4.24 -8.36 3.07
N MET A 74 4.85 -9.19 3.91
CA MET A 74 5.13 -8.84 5.31
C MET A 74 6.16 -7.71 5.44
N LYS A 75 7.18 -7.66 4.58
CA LYS A 75 8.09 -6.50 4.54
C LYS A 75 7.39 -5.20 4.16
N MET A 76 6.44 -5.28 3.24
CA MET A 76 5.61 -4.15 2.87
C MET A 76 4.72 -3.71 4.04
N TYR A 77 4.10 -4.67 4.73
CA TYR A 77 3.32 -4.42 5.94
C TYR A 77 4.17 -3.70 7.01
N ASP A 78 5.35 -4.22 7.32
CA ASP A 78 6.24 -3.64 8.34
C ASP A 78 6.59 -2.18 7.98
N TYR A 79 6.96 -1.93 6.73
CA TYR A 79 7.24 -0.58 6.23
C TYR A 79 6.05 0.37 6.38
N MET A 80 4.85 -0.03 5.95
CA MET A 80 3.66 0.83 6.09
C MET A 80 3.30 1.08 7.56
N ASN A 81 3.54 0.09 8.42
CA ASN A 81 3.25 0.16 9.85
C ASN A 81 4.15 1.16 10.61
N GLU A 82 5.32 1.52 10.07
CA GLU A 82 6.18 2.58 10.63
C GLU A 82 5.52 3.96 10.61
N PHE A 83 4.56 4.18 9.71
CA PHE A 83 3.85 5.45 9.56
C PHE A 83 2.55 5.52 10.38
N LYS A 84 2.17 4.44 11.08
CA LYS A 84 0.94 4.43 11.86
C LYS A 84 0.97 5.48 12.96
N VAL A 85 -0.15 6.21 13.08
CA VAL A 85 -0.36 7.23 14.10
C VAL A 85 -1.66 6.96 14.82
N GLY A 86 -1.59 6.97 16.15
CA GLY A 86 -2.75 6.84 17.02
C GLY A 86 -3.16 5.39 17.30
N ASP A 87 -4.07 5.27 18.24
CA ASP A 87 -4.57 4.06 18.87
C ASP A 87 -6.08 3.89 18.60
N GLU A 88 -6.47 4.05 17.34
CA GLU A 88 -7.84 3.85 16.81
C GLU A 88 -8.85 4.99 17.09
N THR A 89 -8.39 6.20 17.45
CA THR A 89 -9.29 7.34 17.65
C THR A 89 -9.85 7.88 16.33
N LEU A 90 -11.15 8.22 16.33
CA LEU A 90 -11.85 8.78 15.16
C LEU A 90 -11.41 10.21 14.77
N ASP A 91 -10.61 10.86 15.61
CA ASP A 91 -10.08 12.20 15.37
C ASP A 91 -8.57 12.17 15.64
N VAL A 92 -7.78 12.44 14.60
CA VAL A 92 -6.31 12.44 14.66
C VAL A 92 -5.82 13.86 14.39
N ASN A 93 -4.93 14.33 15.25
CA ASN A 93 -4.16 15.55 15.03
C ASN A 93 -2.67 15.20 14.94
N LEU A 94 -2.11 15.34 13.75
CA LEU A 94 -0.72 15.05 13.43
C LEU A 94 0.17 16.19 13.91
N ASN A 95 1.27 15.83 14.57
CA ASN A 95 2.34 16.78 14.81
C ASN A 95 3.21 16.97 13.55
N ASP A 96 4.09 17.97 13.59
CA ASP A 96 4.92 18.32 12.44
C ASP A 96 5.82 17.18 11.94
N LYS A 97 6.32 16.33 12.85
CA LYS A 97 7.11 15.16 12.47
C LYS A 97 6.23 14.16 11.70
N GLN A 98 5.05 13.85 12.22
CA GLN A 98 4.13 12.90 11.57
C GLN A 98 3.68 13.39 10.19
N ARG A 99 3.40 14.70 10.04
CA ARG A 99 3.15 15.29 8.73
C ARG A 99 4.33 15.11 7.79
N ALA A 100 5.55 15.39 8.25
CA ALA A 100 6.76 15.18 7.46
C ALA A 100 6.96 13.71 7.05
N ASP A 101 6.70 12.77 7.97
CA ASP A 101 6.77 11.33 7.67
C ASP A 101 5.76 10.93 6.58
N TYR A 102 4.51 11.44 6.65
CA TYR A 102 3.53 11.20 5.59
C TYR A 102 3.90 11.85 4.25
N ILE A 103 4.49 13.05 4.26
CA ILE A 103 4.98 13.70 3.03
C ILE A 103 6.04 12.81 2.37
N TYR A 104 7.00 12.33 3.18
CA TYR A 104 8.02 11.40 2.72
C TYR A 104 7.42 10.12 2.13
N LEU A 105 6.43 9.52 2.80
CA LEU A 105 5.71 8.37 2.28
C LEU A 105 5.03 8.68 0.93
N GLY A 106 4.34 9.81 0.82
CA GLY A 106 3.69 10.22 -0.43
C GLY A 106 4.67 10.39 -1.59
N GLU A 107 5.84 10.98 -1.35
CA GLU A 107 6.91 11.10 -2.35
C GLU A 107 7.46 9.73 -2.77
N LYS A 108 7.64 8.81 -1.82
CA LYS A 108 8.10 7.43 -2.09
C LYS A 108 7.07 6.66 -2.90
N LEU A 109 5.79 6.73 -2.53
CA LEU A 109 4.71 6.10 -3.29
C LEU A 109 4.68 6.62 -4.72
N ARG A 110 4.74 7.95 -4.92
CA ARG A 110 4.72 8.57 -6.25
C ARG A 110 5.92 8.18 -7.09
N SER A 111 7.13 8.27 -6.55
CA SER A 111 8.38 7.95 -7.27
C SER A 111 8.48 6.48 -7.66
N ASN A 112 7.92 5.58 -6.85
CA ASN A 112 7.82 4.14 -7.15
C ASN A 112 6.56 3.79 -7.96
N GLY A 113 5.81 4.77 -8.46
CA GLY A 113 4.67 4.55 -9.35
C GLY A 113 3.43 3.95 -8.68
N TRP A 114 3.25 4.14 -7.38
CA TRP A 114 2.01 3.84 -6.64
C TRP A 114 1.05 5.04 -6.71
N THR A 115 0.64 5.39 -7.93
CA THR A 115 -0.19 6.56 -8.23
C THR A 115 -1.10 6.27 -9.41
N PHE A 116 -2.22 6.98 -9.53
CA PHE A 116 -3.21 6.77 -10.62
C PHE A 116 -2.70 7.14 -12.02
N ASN A 117 -1.59 7.88 -12.12
CA ASN A 117 -1.07 8.40 -13.39
C ASN A 117 -0.24 7.39 -14.20
N VAL A 118 0.05 6.21 -13.64
CA VAL A 118 0.86 5.18 -14.30
C VAL A 118 0.00 3.95 -14.54
N GLY A 119 0.01 3.40 -15.75
CA GLY A 119 -0.66 2.12 -16.02
C GLY A 119 -0.10 1.04 -15.08
N TYR A 120 -0.98 0.23 -14.51
CA TYR A 120 -0.58 -0.77 -13.52
C TYR A 120 -0.62 -2.18 -14.13
N ASP A 121 0.53 -2.85 -14.09
CA ASP A 121 0.67 -4.28 -14.35
C ASP A 121 0.51 -5.02 -13.01
N THR A 122 -0.45 -5.92 -12.96
CA THR A 122 -0.84 -6.67 -11.77
C THR A 122 -0.10 -7.99 -11.60
N SER A 123 0.79 -8.33 -12.53
CA SER A 123 1.63 -9.52 -12.41
C SER A 123 2.45 -9.48 -11.12
N TRP A 124 2.66 -10.67 -10.56
CA TRP A 124 3.38 -10.81 -9.30
C TRP A 124 4.83 -10.30 -9.41
N GLU A 125 5.48 -10.53 -10.54
CA GLU A 125 6.88 -10.16 -10.77
C GLU A 125 7.06 -8.63 -10.70
N ILE A 126 6.18 -7.88 -11.37
CA ILE A 126 6.22 -6.42 -11.36
C ILE A 126 5.85 -5.88 -9.98
N PHE A 127 4.79 -6.43 -9.37
CA PHE A 127 4.38 -6.06 -8.02
C PHE A 127 5.52 -6.25 -7.01
N ALA A 128 6.14 -7.42 -6.99
CA ALA A 128 7.24 -7.75 -6.09
C ALA A 128 8.48 -6.86 -6.29
N SER A 129 8.79 -6.46 -7.54
CA SER A 129 9.87 -5.50 -7.81
C SER A 129 9.58 -4.15 -7.17
N LYS A 130 8.37 -3.61 -7.38
CA LYS A 130 7.97 -2.31 -6.83
C LYS A 130 7.92 -2.32 -5.30
N VAL A 131 7.49 -3.42 -4.69
CA VAL A 131 7.54 -3.59 -3.23
C VAL A 131 8.98 -3.53 -2.74
N LYS A 132 9.90 -4.24 -3.40
CA LYS A 132 11.33 -4.20 -3.04
C LYS A 132 11.89 -2.78 -3.15
N GLU A 133 11.62 -2.08 -4.24
CA GLU A 133 12.07 -0.69 -4.43
C GLU A 133 11.51 0.24 -3.35
N LEU A 134 10.23 0.08 -2.99
CA LEU A 134 9.60 0.87 -1.93
C LEU A 134 10.27 0.65 -0.56
N VAL A 135 10.57 -0.60 -0.18
CA VAL A 135 11.08 -0.93 1.17
C VAL A 135 12.61 -0.84 1.32
N THR A 136 13.38 -0.90 0.22
CA THR A 136 14.86 -0.99 0.27
C THR A 136 15.55 0.35 0.53
N GLU A 137 14.84 1.47 0.42
CA GLU A 137 15.39 2.81 0.71
C GLU A 137 15.00 3.34 2.10
N SER A 138 14.77 2.44 3.07
CA SER A 138 14.43 2.74 4.46
C SER A 138 15.66 2.60 5.37
#